data_AF-A0A4S0HXG0-F1
#
_entry.id   AF-A0A4S0HXG0-F1
#
_cell.length_a   1.000
_cell.length_b   1.000
_cell.length_c   1.000
_cell.angle_alpha   90.00
_cell.angle_beta   90.00
_cell.angle_gamma   90.00
#
_symmetry.space_group_name_H-M   'P 1'
#
loop_
_entity.id
_entity.type
_entity.pdbx_description
1 polymer ?
#
loop_
_entity_poly.entity_id
_entity_poly.type
_entity_poly.pdbx_seq_one_letter_code
_entity_poly.pdbx_strand_id
1 'polypeptide(L)'
;VAITPWNFPSAMITRKAGAALAAGCPMIVKPAPETPLSALALARLAEEAGIPVGVFQVVTGEAPPLARRLLEHTVVRAFSFTGSTEVGRLLLQ
;
A
#
# COMPACT_ATOMS: atom_id res chain seq x y z
N VAL A 1 5.70 -3.10 0.16
CA VAL A 1 4.45 -2.74 0.87
C VAL A 1 4.34 -1.23 0.98
N ALA A 2 3.15 -0.68 0.81
CA ALA A 2 2.88 0.75 0.97
C ALA A 2 1.74 1.00 1.97
N ILE A 3 1.98 1.84 2.98
CA ILE A 3 0.94 2.44 3.82
C ILE A 3 0.76 3.89 3.39
N THR A 4 -0.47 4.28 3.01
CA THR A 4 -0.76 5.58 2.40
C THR A 4 -1.75 6.41 3.23
N PRO A 5 -1.64 7.76 3.19
CA PRO A 5 -2.50 8.67 3.93
C PRO A 5 -3.84 8.90 3.23
N TRP A 6 -4.76 9.56 3.92
CA TRP A 6 -6.10 9.87 3.41
C TRP A 6 -6.16 11.10 2.49
N ASN A 7 -5.22 12.04 2.61
CA ASN A 7 -5.33 13.37 1.97
C ASN A 7 -5.11 13.37 0.45
N PHE A 8 -4.38 12.39 -0.09
CA PHE A 8 -4.19 12.18 -1.52
C PHE A 8 -4.41 10.70 -1.85
N PRO A 9 -5.64 10.20 -1.72
CA PRO A 9 -5.89 8.77 -1.58
C PRO A 9 -5.61 8.01 -2.88
N SER A 10 -5.88 8.61 -4.04
CA SER A 10 -5.51 8.01 -5.33
C SER A 10 -4.06 8.34 -5.71
N ALA A 11 -3.68 9.61 -5.65
CA ALA A 11 -2.39 10.08 -6.16
C ALA A 11 -1.18 9.55 -5.37
N MET A 12 -1.29 9.39 -4.05
CA MET A 12 -0.20 8.84 -3.25
C MET A 12 -0.01 7.34 -3.51
N ILE A 13 -1.12 6.62 -3.71
CA ILE A 13 -1.10 5.19 -4.07
C ILE A 13 -0.47 5.02 -5.46
N THR A 14 -0.98 5.72 -6.48
CA THR A 14 -0.47 5.56 -7.86
C THR A 14 0.98 6.01 -7.99
N ARG A 15 1.44 7.02 -7.22
CA ARG A 15 2.86 7.39 -7.18
C ARG A 15 3.75 6.24 -6.68
N LYS A 16 3.35 5.57 -5.59
CA LYS A 16 4.11 4.47 -5.00
C LYS A 16 4.03 3.20 -5.85
N ALA A 17 2.81 2.85 -6.27
CA ALA A 17 2.55 1.68 -7.10
C ALA A 17 3.21 1.80 -8.46
N GLY A 18 3.09 2.94 -9.14
CA GLY A 18 3.73 3.18 -10.43
C GLY A 18 5.24 2.96 -10.38
N ALA A 19 5.91 3.51 -9.37
CA ALA A 19 7.36 3.32 -9.20
C ALA A 19 7.73 1.85 -8.93
N ALA A 20 6.99 1.16 -8.06
CA ALA A 20 7.27 -0.25 -7.74
C ALA A 20 7.01 -1.18 -8.95
N LEU A 21 5.88 -1.01 -9.62
CA LEU A 21 5.51 -1.80 -10.78
C LEU A 21 6.49 -1.59 -11.95
N ALA A 22 6.91 -0.34 -12.19
CA ALA A 22 7.93 -0.03 -13.20
C ALA A 22 9.29 -0.69 -12.88
N ALA A 23 9.61 -0.86 -11.60
CA ALA A 23 10.79 -1.59 -11.14
C ALA A 23 10.61 -3.12 -11.11
N GLY A 24 9.48 -3.66 -11.61
CA GLY A 24 9.18 -5.09 -11.61
C GLY A 24 8.82 -5.66 -10.24
N CYS A 25 8.46 -4.81 -9.27
CA CYS A 25 8.11 -5.22 -7.92
C CYS A 25 6.58 -5.27 -7.73
N PRO A 26 6.00 -6.40 -7.31
CA PRO A 26 4.59 -6.43 -6.91
C PRO A 26 4.38 -5.59 -5.65
N MET A 27 3.17 -5.05 -5.49
CA MET A 27 2.83 -4.14 -4.41
C MET A 27 1.57 -4.55 -3.67
N ILE A 28 1.69 -4.57 -2.34
CA ILE A 28 0.57 -4.55 -1.40
C ILE A 28 0.41 -3.12 -0.91
N VAL A 29 -0.80 -2.58 -1.03
CA VAL A 29 -1.20 -1.26 -0.53
C VAL A 29 -2.17 -1.43 0.62
N LYS A 30 -1.87 -0.78 1.75
CA LYS A 30 -2.81 -0.58 2.85
C LYS A 30 -3.19 0.91 2.90
N PRO A 31 -4.43 1.28 2.51
CA PRO A 31 -4.87 2.66 2.54
C PRO A 31 -5.26 3.11 3.95
N ALA A 32 -5.34 4.42 4.15
CA ALA A 32 -5.93 5.00 5.35
C ALA A 32 -7.42 4.57 5.46
N PRO A 33 -7.94 4.31 6.69
CA PRO A 33 -9.31 3.84 6.89
C PRO A 33 -10.39 4.85 6.46
N GLU A 34 -10.05 6.12 6.29
CA GLU A 34 -10.95 7.19 5.86
C GLU A 34 -11.23 7.15 4.35
N THR A 35 -10.33 6.57 3.55
CA THR A 35 -10.42 6.56 2.08
C THR A 35 -10.21 5.18 1.43
N PRO A 36 -10.78 4.08 1.97
CA PRO A 36 -10.54 2.73 1.47
C PRO A 36 -11.09 2.53 0.05
N LEU A 37 -12.21 3.16 -0.27
CA LEU A 37 -12.89 3.00 -1.56
C LEU A 37 -12.05 3.52 -2.74
N SER A 38 -11.25 4.57 -2.54
CA SER A 38 -10.32 5.06 -3.56
C SER A 38 -9.27 4.02 -3.92
N ALA A 39 -8.73 3.32 -2.92
CA ALA A 39 -7.76 2.26 -3.14
C ALA A 39 -8.39 1.03 -3.81
N LEU A 40 -9.59 0.63 -3.37
CA LEU A 40 -10.32 -0.48 -4.00
C LEU A 40 -10.69 -0.17 -5.45
N ALA A 41 -11.09 1.06 -5.76
CA ALA A 41 -11.31 1.50 -7.14
C ALA A 41 -10.03 1.42 -7.98
N LEU A 42 -8.86 1.80 -7.43
CA LEU A 42 -7.59 1.60 -8.11
C LEU A 42 -7.25 0.13 -8.34
N ALA A 43 -7.59 -0.77 -7.41
CA ALA A 43 -7.41 -2.21 -7.62
C ALA A 43 -8.26 -2.71 -8.78
N ARG A 44 -9.52 -2.26 -8.85
CA ARG A 44 -10.40 -2.57 -9.97
C ARG A 44 -9.86 -2.05 -11.31
N LEU A 45 -9.40 -0.80 -11.34
CA LEU A 45 -8.80 -0.21 -12.54
C LEU A 45 -7.50 -0.92 -12.95
N ALA A 46 -6.72 -1.43 -11.99
CA ALA A 46 -5.53 -2.23 -12.28
C ALA A 46 -5.89 -3.55 -12.99
N GLU A 47 -6.94 -4.23 -12.54
CA GLU A 47 -7.47 -5.42 -13.23
C GLU A 47 -7.92 -5.09 -14.65
N GLU A 48 -8.69 -4.01 -14.84
CA GLU A 48 -9.17 -3.57 -16.15
C GLU A 48 -8.04 -3.15 -17.09
N ALA A 49 -6.96 -2.60 -16.54
CA ALA A 49 -5.73 -2.27 -17.29
C ALA A 49 -4.87 -3.51 -17.63
N GLY A 50 -5.25 -4.71 -17.18
CA GLY A 50 -4.53 -5.95 -17.47
C GLY A 50 -3.30 -6.19 -16.58
N ILE A 51 -3.20 -5.54 -15.41
CA ILE A 51 -2.16 -5.89 -14.43
C ILE A 51 -2.39 -7.34 -13.97
N PRO A 52 -1.36 -8.21 -13.99
CA PRO A 52 -1.53 -9.60 -13.62
C PRO A 52 -2.05 -9.77 -12.19
N VAL A 53 -2.89 -10.79 -11.98
CA VAL A 53 -3.45 -11.12 -10.66
C VAL A 53 -2.33 -11.26 -9.62
N GLY A 54 -2.51 -10.62 -8.48
CA GLY A 54 -1.56 -10.64 -7.36
C GLY A 54 -0.42 -9.62 -7.45
N VAL A 55 -0.24 -8.94 -8.59
CA VAL A 55 0.83 -7.92 -8.76
C VAL A 55 0.49 -6.60 -8.07
N PHE A 56 -0.78 -6.19 -8.09
CA PHE A 56 -1.27 -5.05 -7.32
C PHE A 56 -2.40 -5.51 -6.40
N GLN A 57 -2.17 -5.43 -5.09
CA GLN A 57 -3.12 -5.88 -4.07
C GLN A 57 -3.43 -4.76 -3.09
N VAL A 58 -4.70 -4.65 -2.71
CA VAL A 58 -5.17 -3.69 -1.70
C VAL A 58 -5.71 -4.46 -0.51
N VAL A 59 -5.18 -4.16 0.69
CA VAL A 59 -5.60 -4.77 1.94
C VAL A 59 -6.10 -3.67 2.87
N THR A 60 -7.38 -3.73 3.23
CA THR A 60 -7.98 -2.82 4.22
C THR A 60 -7.91 -3.43 5.63
N GLY A 61 -7.99 -2.59 6.66
CA GLY A 61 -7.89 -3.01 8.06
C GLY A 61 -6.95 -2.13 8.89
N GLU A 62 -6.58 -2.61 10.07
CA GLU A 62 -5.69 -1.89 10.96
C GLU A 62 -4.24 -1.92 10.48
N ALA A 63 -3.55 -0.78 10.54
CA ALA A 63 -2.19 -0.64 10.06
C ALA A 63 -1.14 -1.35 10.96
N PRO A 64 -1.14 -1.19 12.30
CA PRO A 64 -0.04 -1.74 13.12
C PRO A 64 0.10 -3.27 13.06
N PRO A 65 -0.97 -4.08 13.23
CA PRO A 65 -0.84 -5.54 13.16
C PRO A 65 -0.38 -6.03 11.79
N LEU A 66 -0.88 -5.41 10.71
CA LEU A 66 -0.48 -5.73 9.35
C LEU A 66 0.97 -5.33 9.08
N ALA A 67 1.36 -4.12 9.47
CA ALA A 67 2.70 -3.61 9.28
C ALA A 67 3.73 -4.48 9.98
N ARG A 68 3.48 -4.85 11.24
CA ARG A 68 4.34 -5.76 11.99
C ARG A 68 4.53 -7.09 11.27
N ARG A 69 3.43 -7.76 10.90
CA ARG A 69 3.49 -9.02 10.14
C ARG A 69 4.28 -8.88 8.84
N LEU A 70 4.11 -7.79 8.11
CA LEU A 70 4.77 -7.56 6.82
C LEU A 70 6.23 -7.15 6.95
N LEU A 71 6.60 -6.43 8.01
CA LEU A 71 7.99 -6.05 8.30
C LEU A 71 8.82 -7.25 8.78
N GLU A 72 8.21 -8.18 9.51
CA GLU A 72 8.86 -9.44 9.95
C GLU A 72 8.99 -10.46 8.80
N HIS A 73 8.25 -10.30 7.70
CA HIS A 73 8.22 -11.28 6.61
C HIS A 73 9.38 -11.07 5.63
N THR A 74 10.24 -12.09 5.50
CA THR A 74 11.48 -12.08 4.69
C THR A 74 11.28 -11.83 3.18
N VAL A 75 10.07 -12.01 2.65
CA VAL A 75 9.75 -11.76 1.22
C VAL A 75 9.50 -10.28 0.95
N VAL A 76 9.17 -9.48 1.97
CA VAL A 76 8.96 -8.04 1.83
C VAL A 76 10.31 -7.35 1.80
N ARG A 77 10.71 -6.88 0.61
CA ARG A 77 12.02 -6.24 0.39
C ARG A 77 12.03 -4.74 0.62
N ALA A 78 10.86 -4.10 0.63
CA ALA A 78 10.73 -2.66 0.81
C ALA A 78 9.40 -2.30 1.49
N PHE A 79 9.47 -1.37 2.44
CA PHE A 79 8.32 -0.79 3.12
C PHE A 79 8.32 0.72 2.92
N SER A 80 7.22 1.26 2.42
CA SER A 80 7.05 2.69 2.19
C SER A 80 5.86 3.20 2.98
N PHE A 81 6.09 4.18 3.84
CA PHE A 81 5.05 4.83 4.62
C PHE A 81 4.93 6.31 4.24
N THR A 82 3.73 6.85 4.29
CA THR A 82 3.49 8.30 4.26
C THR A 82 2.36 8.63 5.22
N GLY A 83 2.65 9.47 6.21
CA GLY A 83 1.76 9.85 7.30
C GLY A 83 2.53 10.62 8.37
N SER A 84 2.00 10.70 9.58
CA SER A 84 2.66 11.40 10.68
C SER A 84 3.88 10.65 11.20
N THR A 85 4.84 11.37 11.77
CA THR A 85 6.02 10.79 12.43
C THR A 85 5.65 9.89 13.61
N GLU A 86 4.57 10.22 14.34
CA GLU A 86 4.05 9.40 15.42
C GLU A 86 3.62 8.02 14.93
N VAL A 87 2.76 7.97 13.90
CA VAL A 87 2.32 6.71 13.31
C VAL A 87 3.51 5.95 12.72
N GLY A 88 4.44 6.64 12.05
CA GLY A 88 5.65 6.02 11.53
C GLY A 88 6.48 5.29 12.59
N ARG A 89 6.58 5.85 13.80
CA ARG A 89 7.25 5.18 14.94
C ARG A 89 6.49 3.96 15.43
N LEU A 90 5.16 4.05 15.55
CA LEU A 90 4.32 2.91 15.95
C LEU A 90 4.41 1.73 14.97
N LEU A 91 4.63 2.00 13.67
CA LEU A 91 4.79 0.96 12.67
C LEU A 91 6.15 0.24 12.74
N LEU A 92 7.15 0.82 13.41
CA LEU A 92 8.50 0.25 13.55
C LEU A 92 8.69 -0.51 14.88
N GLN A 93 7.68 -0.51 15.74
CA GLN A 93 7.64 -1.23 17.02
C GLN A 93 6.98 -2.60 16.86
#